data_AF-A0A2V5WI33-F1
#
_entry.id   AF-A0A2V5WI33-F1
#
_cell.length_a   1.000
_cell.length_b   1.000
_cell.length_c   1.000
_cell.angle_alpha   90.00
_cell.angle_beta   90.00
_cell.angle_gamma   90.00
#
_symmetry.space_group_name_H-M   'P 1'
#
loop_
_entity.id
_entity.type
_entity.pdbx_description
1 polymer ?
#
loop_
_entity_poly.entity_id
_entity_poly.type
_entity_poly.pdbx_seq_one_letter_code
_entity_poly.pdbx_strand_id
1 'polypeptide(L)'
;MNYSNSPGQYDEPEGVFPDGQYTLVECDKQNLKGSGYVDLWKLRLDGSGHYVRLTHFSDYPGYKASNPVVSDDGRFIAFQMAKSREAAGVGHGIFIYDIEKAKREQP
;
A
#
# COMPACT_ATOMS: atom_id res chain seq x y z
N MET A 1 2.34 19.16 -8.61
CA MET A 1 1.39 19.06 -7.48
C MET A 1 1.89 17.97 -6.55
N ASN A 2 1.85 18.19 -5.23
CA ASN A 2 2.12 17.15 -4.24
C ASN A 2 0.77 16.61 -3.73
N TYR A 3 0.47 15.33 -3.99
CA TYR A 3 -0.82 14.74 -3.61
C TYR A 3 -0.88 14.33 -2.14
N SER A 4 0.27 13.98 -1.53
CA SER A 4 0.33 13.48 -0.17
C SER A 4 0.39 14.57 0.89
N ASN A 5 1.05 15.70 0.57
CA ASN A 5 1.37 16.76 1.52
C ASN A 5 1.97 16.22 2.85
N SER A 6 2.74 15.13 2.77
CA SER A 6 3.21 14.37 3.94
C SER A 6 4.76 14.39 4.04
N PRO A 7 5.37 15.50 4.49
CA PRO A 7 6.82 15.58 4.62
C PRO A 7 7.34 14.58 5.68
N GLY A 8 8.45 13.90 5.38
CA GLY A 8 9.07 12.91 6.29
C GLY A 8 8.41 11.52 6.28
N GLN A 9 7.35 11.33 5.49
CA GLN A 9 6.74 10.03 5.21
C GLN A 9 7.42 9.43 3.97
N TYR A 10 7.65 8.12 3.98
CA TYR A 10 7.99 7.39 2.76
C TYR A 10 6.71 7.07 1.99
N ASP A 11 6.69 7.45 0.71
CA ASP A 11 5.64 7.11 -0.24
C ASP A 11 6.28 6.67 -1.55
N GLU A 12 6.02 5.43 -1.98
CA GLU A 12 6.38 4.94 -3.31
C GLU A 12 5.09 4.57 -4.07
N PRO A 13 4.66 5.42 -5.02
CA PRO A 13 3.45 5.16 -5.80
C PRO A 13 3.68 4.07 -6.85
N GLU A 14 2.70 3.18 -7.02
CA GLU A 14 2.83 1.99 -7.85
C GLU A 14 1.81 1.96 -9.01
N GLY A 15 0.53 1.73 -8.70
CA GLY A 15 -0.54 1.62 -9.71
C GLY A 15 -1.76 2.50 -9.40
N VAL A 16 -2.31 3.17 -10.41
CA VAL A 16 -3.54 3.97 -10.30
C VAL A 16 -4.77 3.06 -10.44
N PHE A 17 -5.78 3.28 -9.60
CA PHE A 17 -7.05 2.57 -9.69
C PHE A 17 -7.78 2.89 -11.01
N PRO A 18 -8.59 1.97 -11.57
CA PRO A 18 -9.28 2.17 -12.85
C PRO A 18 -10.18 3.41 -12.91
N ASP A 19 -10.70 3.86 -11.77
CA ASP A 19 -11.53 5.08 -11.66
C ASP A 19 -10.71 6.38 -11.62
N GLY A 20 -9.38 6.29 -11.58
CA GLY A 20 -8.46 7.43 -11.52
C GLY A 20 -8.47 8.19 -10.19
N GLN A 21 -9.19 7.74 -9.17
CA GLN A 21 -9.36 8.50 -7.92
C GLN A 21 -8.25 8.24 -6.89
N TYR A 22 -7.61 7.07 -6.97
CA TYR A 22 -6.58 6.65 -6.02
C TYR A 22 -5.38 6.05 -6.73
N THR A 23 -4.21 6.14 -6.10
CA THR A 23 -3.05 5.31 -6.43
C THR A 23 -2.73 4.39 -5.25
N LEU A 24 -2.27 3.18 -5.56
CA LEU A 24 -1.58 2.33 -4.60
C LEU A 24 -0.24 2.96 -4.25
N VAL A 25 0.11 2.90 -2.97
CA VAL A 25 1.36 3.45 -2.44
C VAL A 25 1.93 2.48 -1.40
N GLU A 26 3.21 2.15 -1.51
CA GLU A 26 3.97 1.61 -0.38
C GLU A 26 4.28 2.75 0.57
N CYS A 27 3.72 2.69 1.78
CA CYS A 27 3.78 3.82 2.70
C CYS A 27 4.04 3.37 4.14
N ASP A 28 4.85 4.17 4.84
CA ASP A 28 5.28 3.93 6.22
C ASP A 28 4.52 4.81 7.24
N LYS A 29 3.44 5.48 6.84
CA LYS A 29 2.65 6.43 7.67
C LYS A 29 2.31 5.92 9.07
N GLN A 30 2.12 4.61 9.23
CA GLN A 30 1.82 3.96 10.50
C GLN A 30 3.00 3.95 11.49
N ASN A 31 4.25 4.09 11.04
CA ASN A 31 5.44 3.89 11.88
C ASN A 31 6.62 4.83 11.59
N LEU A 32 6.69 5.48 10.43
CA LEU A 32 7.74 6.42 10.01
C LEU A 32 9.17 5.84 10.09
N LYS A 33 9.34 4.56 9.75
CA LYS A 33 10.63 3.85 9.79
C LYS A 33 11.27 3.67 8.41
N GLY A 34 10.69 4.24 7.36
CA GLY A 34 11.16 4.18 5.98
C GLY A 34 10.71 2.94 5.21
N SER A 35 11.25 2.79 4.00
CA SER A 35 10.84 1.81 2.97
C SER A 35 10.91 0.33 3.39
N GLY A 36 11.65 0.01 4.45
CA GLY A 36 11.70 -1.34 5.02
C GLY A 36 10.45 -1.71 5.83
N TYR A 37 9.60 -0.75 6.19
CA TYR A 37 8.49 -0.95 7.15
C TYR A 37 7.15 -0.48 6.58
N VAL A 38 6.98 -0.62 5.27
CA VAL A 38 5.79 -0.20 4.54
C VAL A 38 4.65 -1.19 4.65
N ASP A 39 3.45 -0.65 4.50
CA ASP A 39 2.27 -1.41 4.11
C ASP A 39 1.71 -0.83 2.81
N LEU A 40 0.69 -1.49 2.27
CA LEU A 40 -0.05 -0.97 1.14
C LEU A 40 -1.11 0.00 1.61
N TRP A 41 -1.14 1.16 0.96
CA TRP A 41 -2.13 2.19 1.18
C TRP A 41 -2.75 2.63 -0.15
N LYS A 42 -3.91 3.28 -0.07
CA LYS A 42 -4.44 4.10 -1.16
C LYS A 42 -4.24 5.55 -0.82
N LEU A 43 -3.66 6.32 -1.72
CA LEU A 43 -3.59 7.78 -1.66
C LEU A 43 -4.57 8.38 -2.67
N ARG A 44 -5.40 9.34 -2.22
CA ARG A 44 -6.35 10.02 -3.10
C ARG A 44 -5.64 11.02 -4.02
N LEU A 45 -5.99 11.02 -5.30
CA LEU A 45 -5.40 11.86 -6.34
C LEU A 45 -6.12 13.21 -6.51
N ASP A 46 -6.61 13.78 -5.42
CA ASP A 46 -7.30 15.09 -5.39
C ASP A 46 -6.50 16.19 -4.66
N GLY A 47 -5.31 15.86 -4.15
CA GLY A 47 -4.45 16.78 -3.42
C GLY A 47 -4.79 16.92 -1.94
N SER A 48 -5.77 16.17 -1.43
CA SER A 48 -6.21 16.23 -0.03
C SER A 48 -5.22 15.62 0.96
N GLY A 49 -4.25 14.83 0.51
CA GLY A 49 -3.41 14.02 1.41
C GLY A 49 -4.19 12.91 2.12
N HIS A 50 -5.33 12.46 1.57
CA HIS A 50 -6.16 11.42 2.18
C HIS A 50 -5.63 10.00 1.88
N TYR A 51 -5.37 9.25 2.94
CA TYR A 51 -4.85 7.88 2.90
C TYR A 51 -5.84 6.86 3.46
N VAL A 52 -5.80 5.63 2.92
CA VAL A 52 -6.49 4.45 3.49
C VAL A 52 -5.50 3.30 3.56
N ARG A 53 -5.23 2.78 4.76
CA ARG A 53 -4.37 1.60 4.96
C ARG A 53 -5.12 0.34 4.50
N LEU A 54 -4.47 -0.49 3.71
CA LEU A 54 -5.06 -1.74 3.17
C LEU A 54 -4.50 -2.98 3.86
N THR A 55 -3.20 -2.99 4.16
CA THR A 55 -2.50 -4.12 4.77
C THR A 55 -1.82 -3.75 6.09
N HIS A 56 -1.46 -4.77 6.87
CA HIS A 56 -0.95 -4.64 8.23
C HIS A 56 0.28 -5.55 8.48
N PHE A 57 1.05 -5.86 7.44
CA PHE A 57 2.20 -6.76 7.56
C PHE A 57 3.31 -6.12 8.41
N SER A 58 3.48 -4.80 8.34
CA SER A 58 4.49 -4.11 9.15
C SER A 58 4.20 -4.11 10.65
N ASP A 59 2.98 -4.47 11.04
CA ASP A 59 2.63 -4.66 12.46
C ASP A 59 3.26 -5.96 13.01
N TYR A 60 3.66 -6.88 12.14
CA TYR A 60 4.41 -8.09 12.47
C TYR A 60 5.92 -7.87 12.28
N PRO A 61 6.74 -7.96 13.34
CA PRO A 61 8.16 -7.66 13.24
C PRO A 61 8.88 -8.39 12.10
N GLY A 62 9.55 -7.64 11.24
CA GLY A 62 10.36 -8.17 10.14
C GLY A 62 9.60 -8.37 8.82
N TYR A 63 8.31 -8.06 8.75
CA TYR A 63 7.50 -8.21 7.55
C TYR A 63 7.09 -6.85 6.96
N LYS A 64 6.82 -6.84 5.65
CA LYS A 64 6.21 -5.73 4.92
C LYS A 64 5.37 -6.28 3.76
N ALA A 65 4.44 -5.46 3.26
CA ALA A 65 3.71 -5.73 2.02
C ALA A 65 4.14 -4.70 0.97
N SER A 66 4.46 -5.16 -0.24
CA SER A 66 5.06 -4.31 -1.27
C SER A 66 4.63 -4.74 -2.68
N ASN A 67 5.03 -3.94 -3.67
CA ASN A 67 4.83 -4.11 -5.11
C ASN A 67 3.40 -4.55 -5.48
N PRO A 68 2.39 -3.75 -5.10
CA PRO A 68 1.01 -4.06 -5.37
C PRO A 68 0.63 -3.72 -6.82
N VAL A 69 -0.32 -4.46 -7.37
CA VAL A 69 -1.03 -4.12 -8.60
C VAL A 69 -2.52 -4.34 -8.42
N VAL A 70 -3.33 -3.42 -8.92
CA VAL A 70 -4.79 -3.47 -8.87
C VAL A 70 -5.34 -4.06 -10.17
N SER A 71 -6.41 -4.86 -10.08
CA SER A 71 -7.10 -5.42 -11.26
C SER A 71 -7.87 -4.35 -12.04
N ASP A 72 -8.15 -4.63 -13.32
CA ASP A 72 -8.85 -3.71 -14.23
C ASP A 72 -10.27 -3.34 -13.77
N ASP A 73 -10.91 -4.21 -12.98
CA ASP A 73 -12.22 -3.95 -12.37
C ASP A 73 -12.13 -3.26 -11.00
N GLY A 74 -10.91 -3.02 -10.50
CA GLY A 74 -10.65 -2.37 -9.21
C GLY A 74 -11.00 -3.20 -7.98
N ARG A 75 -11.35 -4.48 -8.15
CA ARG A 75 -11.81 -5.35 -7.05
C ARG A 75 -10.68 -6.03 -6.29
N PHE A 76 -9.65 -6.47 -7.00
CA PHE A 76 -8.56 -7.25 -6.44
C PHE A 76 -7.25 -6.49 -6.46
N ILE A 77 -6.40 -6.76 -5.48
CA ILE A 77 -5.00 -6.34 -5.49
C ILE A 77 -4.14 -7.60 -5.35
N ALA A 78 -3.21 -7.80 -6.29
CA ALA A 78 -2.12 -8.74 -6.12
C ALA A 78 -0.92 -8.00 -5.53
N PHE A 79 -0.25 -8.58 -4.54
CA PHE A 79 0.92 -7.96 -3.92
C PHE A 79 1.87 -9.01 -3.37
N GLN A 80 3.12 -8.64 -3.14
CA GLN A 80 4.09 -9.53 -2.51
C GLN A 80 4.16 -9.34 -1.00
N MET A 81 4.34 -10.45 -0.29
CA MET A 81 4.87 -10.43 1.08
C MET A 81 6.39 -10.39 1.02
N ALA A 82 7.01 -9.47 1.77
CA ALA A 82 8.46 -9.28 1.80
C ALA A 82 8.97 -9.12 3.24
N LYS A 83 10.30 -9.16 3.41
CA LYS A 83 10.96 -8.90 4.70
C LYS A 83 11.55 -7.50 4.77
N SER A 84 11.55 -6.91 5.96
CA SER A 84 11.92 -5.50 6.16
C SER A 84 13.39 -5.15 5.89
N ARG A 85 14.28 -6.16 5.92
CA ARG A 85 15.73 -5.97 5.75
C ARG A 85 16.24 -6.46 4.39
N GLU A 86 15.36 -6.96 3.54
CA GLU A 86 15.73 -7.40 2.20
C GLU A 86 15.64 -6.24 1.21
N ALA A 87 16.37 -6.38 0.11
CA ALA A 87 16.31 -5.42 -0.97
C ALA A 87 14.89 -5.33 -1.56
N ALA A 88 14.53 -4.16 -2.09
CA ALA A 88 13.29 -3.98 -2.84
C ALA A 88 13.20 -5.01 -3.98
N GLY A 89 11.98 -5.51 -4.24
CA GLY A 89 11.73 -6.56 -5.24
C GLY A 89 11.97 -8.00 -4.77
N VAL A 90 12.55 -8.22 -3.57
CA VAL A 90 12.62 -9.58 -2.98
C VAL A 90 11.28 -9.92 -2.32
N GLY A 91 10.60 -10.93 -2.84
CA GLY A 91 9.30 -11.41 -2.36
C GLY A 91 9.30 -12.88 -1.95
N HIS A 92 8.48 -13.22 -0.97
CA HIS A 92 8.34 -14.57 -0.39
C HIS A 92 6.95 -15.18 -0.59
N GLY A 93 6.17 -14.61 -1.51
CA GLY A 93 4.84 -15.08 -1.86
C GLY A 93 3.97 -13.98 -2.43
N ILE A 94 3.01 -14.36 -3.28
CA ILE A 94 2.02 -13.45 -3.86
C ILE A 94 0.68 -13.70 -3.17
N PHE A 95 0.07 -12.63 -2.69
CA PHE A 95 -1.22 -12.64 -2.01
C PHE A 95 -2.24 -11.88 -2.87
N ILE A 96 -3.50 -12.29 -2.76
CA ILE A 96 -4.63 -11.60 -3.38
C ILE A 96 -5.49 -10.98 -2.27
N TYR A 97 -5.74 -9.69 -2.37
CA TYR A 97 -6.62 -8.92 -1.49
C TYR A 97 -7.92 -8.59 -2.23
N ASP A 98 -9.05 -9.08 -1.73
CA ASP A 98 -10.39 -8.73 -2.22
C ASP A 98 -10.88 -7.48 -1.47
N ILE A 99 -10.93 -6.33 -2.17
CA ILE A 99 -11.30 -5.04 -1.59
C ILE A 99 -12.77 -5.02 -1.14
N GLU A 100 -13.66 -5.67 -1.88
CA GLU A 100 -15.08 -5.71 -1.53
C GLU A 100 -15.32 -6.53 -0.28
N LYS A 101 -14.65 -7.69 -0.18
CA LYS A 101 -14.71 -8.53 1.01
C LYS A 101 -14.14 -7.80 2.22
N ALA A 102 -12.97 -7.17 2.09
CA ALA A 102 -12.34 -6.45 3.19
C ALA A 102 -13.21 -5.28 3.71
N LYS A 103 -13.90 -4.54 2.84
CA LYS A 103 -14.83 -3.47 3.26
C LYS A 103 -15.98 -3.98 4.13
N ARG A 104 -16.48 -5.19 3.87
CA ARG A 104 -17.58 -5.79 4.66
C ARG A 104 -17.14 -6.27 6.04
N GLU A 105 -15.84 -6.51 6.21
CA GLU A 105 -15.25 -7.04 7.44
C GLU A 105 -14.64 -5.94 8.32
N GLN A 106 -14.65 -4.68 7.87
CA GLN A 106 -14.28 -3.54 8.71
C GLN A 106 -15.41 -3.23 9.71
N PRO A 107 -15.12 -3.18 11.03
CA PRO A 107 -16.12 -2.93 12.08
C PRO A 107 -16.71 -1.52 12.03
#